data_AF-A0A4V2PYT1-F1
#
_entry.id   AF-A0A4V2PYT1-F1
#
_cell.length_a   1.000
_cell.length_b   1.000
_cell.length_c   1.000
_cell.angle_alpha   90.00
_cell.angle_beta   90.00
_cell.angle_gamma   90.00
#
_symmetry.space_group_name_H-M   'P 1'
#
loop_
_entity.id
_entity.type
_entity.pdbx_description
1 polymer ?
#
loop_
_entity_poly.entity_id
_entity_poly.type
_entity_poly.pdbx_seq_one_letter_code
_entity_poly.pdbx_strand_id
1 'polypeptide(L)' 'MDMPVTEDQIRTLAFYLWEKDGSPDMRSEEYWEKARQQLGVDGSKAEPNSDGSPT' A
#
# COMPACT_ATOMS: atom_id res chain seq x y z
N MET A 1 -11.24 -17.15 -2.77
CA MET A 1 -10.67 -17.14 -1.41
C MET A 1 -10.78 -15.72 -0.90
N ASP A 2 -11.51 -15.50 0.19
CA ASP A 2 -11.38 -14.28 0.97
C ASP A 2 -10.00 -14.36 1.64
N MET A 3 -8.99 -13.75 1.00
CA MET A 3 -7.66 -13.70 1.58
C MET A 3 -7.68 -12.59 2.62
N PRO A 4 -7.61 -12.92 3.92
CA PRO A 4 -7.55 -11.88 4.93
C PRO A 4 -6.32 -11.02 4.64
N VAL A 5 -6.50 -9.71 4.75
CA VAL A 5 -5.41 -8.74 4.57
C VAL A 5 -4.23 -9.16 5.43
N THR A 6 -3.12 -9.49 4.76
CA THR A 6 -1.88 -9.84 5.42
C THR A 6 -1.06 -8.58 5.70
N GLU A 7 -0.21 -8.64 6.72
CA GLU A 7 0.77 -7.58 7.00
C GLU A 7 1.69 -7.30 5.81
N ASP A 8 1.90 -8.30 4.94
CA ASP A 8 2.67 -8.14 3.71
C ASP A 8 1.99 -7.19 2.71
N GLN A 9 0.66 -7.28 2.56
CA GLN A 9 -0.10 -6.33 1.74
C GLN A 9 -0.04 -4.92 2.31
N ILE A 10 -0.12 -4.80 3.65
CA ILE A 10 0.00 -3.52 4.35
C ILE A 10 1.40 -2.93 4.12
N ARG A 11 2.45 -3.76 4.16
CA ARG A 11 3.83 -3.39 3.81
C ARG A 11 3.94 -2.83 2.41
N THR A 12 3.46 -3.58 1.42
CA THR A 12 3.56 -3.19 0.01
C THR A 12 2.85 -1.87 -0.23
N LEU A 13 1.64 -1.70 0.30
CA LEU A 13 0.86 -0.49 0.09
C LEU A 13 1.43 0.71 0.85
N ALA A 14 1.93 0.51 2.07
CA ALA A 14 2.63 1.54 2.83
C ALA A 14 3.89 2.01 2.11
N PHE A 15 4.70 1.07 1.61
CA PHE A 15 5.92 1.36 0.86
C PHE A 15 5.62 2.09 -0.44
N TYR A 16 4.60 1.64 -1.19
CA TYR A 16 4.17 2.29 -2.43
C TYR A 16 3.70 3.73 -2.20
N LEU A 17 2.89 3.96 -1.16
CA LEU A 17 2.45 5.31 -0.79
C LEU A 17 3.61 6.19 -0.36
N TRP A 18 4.55 5.64 0.41
CA TRP A 18 5.72 6.35 0.90
C TRP A 18 6.70 6.72 -0.22
N GLU A 19 6.97 5.79 -1.14
CA GLU A 19 7.82 6.03 -2.31
C GLU A 19 7.21 7.08 -3.24
N LYS A 20 5.88 7.04 -3.45
CA LYS A 20 5.17 8.03 -4.27
C LYS A 20 5.25 9.45 -3.70
N ASP A 21 5.35 9.60 -2.38
CA ASP A 21 5.45 10.89 -1.69
C ASP A 21 6.91 11.39 -1.56
N GLY A 22 7.89 10.60 -2.02
CA GLY A 22 9.31 10.98 -1.99
C GLY A 22 10.05 10.49 -0.75
N SER A 23 9.58 9.42 -0.12
CA SER A 23 10.25 8.74 1.00
C SER A 23 10.63 9.63 2.19
N PRO A 24 9.69 10.40 2.76
CA PRO A 24 9.95 11.15 4.00
C PRO A 24 10.19 10.22 5.19
N ASP A 25 11.41 10.23 5.76
CA ASP A 25 11.86 9.38 6.88
C ASP A 25 10.92 9.41 8.10
N MET A 26 10.29 10.55 8.38
CA MET A 26 9.41 10.73 9.55
C MET A 26 7.93 10.36 9.32
N ARG A 27 7.53 9.95 8.11
CA ARG A 27 6.11 9.64 7.83
C ARG A 27 5.84 8.17 7.54
N SER A 28 6.87 7.32 7.55
CA SER A 28 6.77 5.89 7.25
C SER A 28 5.70 5.18 8.10
N GLU A 29 5.59 5.52 9.39
CA GLU A 29 4.55 5.00 10.30
C GLU A 29 3.14 5.49 9.93
N GLU A 30 3.00 6.75 9.51
CA GLU A 30 1.71 7.29 9.07
C GLU A 30 1.20 6.61 7.80
N TYR A 31 2.11 6.31 6.85
CA TYR A 31 1.77 5.56 5.64
C TYR A 31 1.43 4.09 5.96
N TRP A 32 2.10 3.49 6.94
CA TRP A 32 1.77 2.16 7.43
C TRP A 32 0.35 2.07 7.99
N GLU A 33 -0.03 3.02 8.85
CA GLU A 33 -1.38 3.06 9.42
C GLU A 33 -2.46 3.37 8.37
N LYS A 34 -2.15 4.24 7.41
CA LYS A 34 -3.03 4.50 6.25
C LYS A 34 -3.23 3.25 5.40
N ALA A 35 -2.17 2.48 5.16
CA ALA A 35 -2.23 1.26 4.37
C ALA A 35 -3.06 0.17 5.07
N ARG A 36 -2.85 0.00 6.38
CA ARG A 36 -3.66 -0.85 7.24
C ARG A 36 -5.14 -0.50 7.18
N GLN A 37 -5.46 0.80 7.27
CA GLN A 37 -6.84 1.25 7.22
C GLN A 37 -7.45 1.06 5.83
N GLN A 38 -6.73 1.37 4.74
CA GLN A 38 -7.24 1.15 3.39
C GLN A 38 -7.53 -0.33 3.12
N LEU A 39 -6.62 -1.22 3.48
CA LEU A 39 -6.82 -2.65 3.27
C LEU A 39 -7.87 -3.23 4.22
N GLY A 40 -7.90 -2.78 5.48
CA GLY A 40 -8.88 -3.24 6.48
C GLY A 40 -10.31 -2.72 6.26
N VAL A 41 -10.47 -1.57 5.60
CA VAL A 41 -11.77 -0.99 5.22
C VAL A 41 -12.22 -1.47 3.85
N ASP A 42 -11.28 -1.70 2.94
CA ASP A 42 -11.50 -1.93 1.51
C ASP A 42 -10.66 -3.14 1.05
N GLY A 43 -11.00 -4.34 1.53
CA GLY A 43 -10.38 -5.60 1.09
C GLY A 43 -10.62 -5.95 -0.39
N SER A 44 -11.00 -4.99 -1.25
CA SER A 44 -11.47 -5.22 -2.61
C SER A 44 -11.00 -4.21 -3.66
N LYS A 45 -10.22 -3.17 -3.33
CA LYS A 45 -9.79 -2.20 -4.34
C LYS A 45 -8.39 -1.65 -4.13
N ALA A 46 -7.40 -2.52 -4.31
CA ALA A 46 -6.06 -2.09 -4.69
C ALA A 46 -5.63 -2.92 -5.90
N GLU A 47 -6.19 -2.60 -7.07
CA GLU A 47 -5.49 -2.83 -8.33
C GLU A 47 -4.56 -1.63 -8.51
N PRO A 48 -3.25 -1.75 -8.21
CA PRO A 48 -2.30 -0.81 -8.72
C PRO A 48 -2.24 -1.05 -10.23
N ASN A 49 -2.64 -0.07 -11.03
CA ASN A 49 -2.32 -0.06 -12.44
C ASN A 49 -0.80 -0.21 -12.57
N SER A 50 -0.34 -1.44 -12.83
CA SER A 50 0.94 -1.71 -13.44
C SER A 50 0.82 -1.29 -14.90
N ASP A 51 0.93 0.02 -15.16
CA ASP A 51 1.36 0.50 -16.46
C ASP A 51 2.73 1.16 -16.30
N GLY A 52 3.70 0.32 -15.90
CA GLY A 52 5.09 0.52 -16.24
C GLY A 52 5.40 -0.37 -17.43
N SER A 53 4.87 -0.04 -18.60
CA SER A 53 5.23 -0.69 -19.87
C SER A 53 6.74 -0.48 -20.13
N PRO A 54 7.56 -1.54 -20.31
CA PRO A 54 8.92 -1.38 -20.81
C PRO A 54 8.86 -1.24 -22.34
N THR A 55 9.44 -0.18 -22.90
CA THR A 55 9.75 -0.08 -24.34
C THR A 55 11.10 0.59 -24.53
#